data_AF-A0A7J8FAE4-F1
#
_entry.id   AF-A0A7J8FAE4-F1
#
_cell.length_a   1.000
_cell.length_b   1.000
_cell.length_c   1.000
_cell.angle_alpha   90.00
_cell.angle_beta   90.00
_cell.angle_gamma   90.00
#
_symmetry.space_group_name_H-M   'P 1'
#
loop_
_entity.id
_entity.type
_entity.pdbx_description
1 polymer ?
#
loop_
_entity_poly.entity_id
_entity_poly.type
_entity_poly.pdbx_seq_one_letter_code
_entity_poly.pdbx_strand_id
1 'polypeptide(L)'
;MELGIQECTRCEQSLLKEPQKVQLVSIMKEAIGAVIHYLLQVGPEKQKEPFVFASVRILGAWLAEETSSLRKEVCQLLPFLVRYAKTLYEEAEEANDLSQQVATLAISPTTPGSTWPGDALRLLLPGWCHLTVEDGPREILIKEGAPSLLCKYFLQQWELTSPGHDTSVLPDSVEIGLQTCCHIFLNLVVTAPGLIKRDACFTSLMNTLMTSLPALVQQQGRLLLAANVATLGLLMARLLSTSPALQGTPASRGFFAAAILFLSQSHVARATPGSDQAVLALSPDYEGIWADLQELWFLGMQAFTGCVPLLPWLAPAALRSRWPQELLQLLGSVSPNSVKPEMVAAYQGVLVELARANRLCREAMRLQAGEETASHYRMAALEQCLSEP
;
A
#
# COMPACT_ATOMS: atom_id res chain seq x y z
N MET A 1 12.47 -17.54 15.45
CA MET A 1 13.06 -17.39 14.11
C MET A 1 13.35 -15.92 13.85
N GLU A 2 12.31 -15.08 13.95
CA GLU A 2 12.38 -13.61 13.92
C GLU A 2 13.51 -13.03 14.79
N LEU A 3 13.52 -13.32 16.10
CA LEU A 3 14.62 -12.89 17.00
C LEU A 3 16.01 -13.43 16.60
N GLY A 4 16.08 -14.57 15.93
CA GLY A 4 17.35 -15.16 15.49
C GLY A 4 17.90 -14.48 14.24
N ILE A 5 17.02 -14.15 13.28
CA ILE A 5 17.40 -13.42 12.06
C ILE A 5 17.73 -11.97 12.39
N GLN A 6 16.91 -11.32 13.24
CA GLN A 6 17.18 -9.96 13.74
C GLN A 6 18.51 -9.87 14.49
N GLU A 7 18.88 -10.88 15.27
CA GLU A 7 20.18 -10.91 15.96
C GLU A 7 21.34 -11.12 14.98
N CYS A 8 21.15 -11.91 13.92
CA CYS A 8 22.14 -12.07 12.87
C CYS A 8 22.38 -10.76 12.09
N THR A 9 21.34 -9.98 11.81
CA THR A 9 21.45 -8.71 11.06
C THR A 9 21.92 -7.52 11.90
N ARG A 10 21.98 -7.67 13.24
CA ARG A 10 22.39 -6.61 14.17
C ARG A 10 23.87 -6.26 14.07
N CYS A 11 24.21 -5.03 13.69
CA CYS A 11 25.61 -4.56 13.64
C CYS A 11 26.15 -4.09 15.00
N GLU A 12 25.31 -3.55 15.88
CA GLU A 12 25.71 -3.05 17.21
C GLU A 12 25.07 -3.90 18.33
N GLN A 13 25.83 -4.14 19.40
CA GLN A 13 25.39 -4.90 20.59
C GLN A 13 24.92 -6.35 20.33
N SER A 14 25.42 -6.98 19.27
CA SER A 14 25.14 -8.41 19.00
C SER A 14 25.72 -9.31 20.11
N LEU A 15 24.88 -10.20 20.63
CA LEU A 15 25.21 -11.30 21.52
C LEU A 15 25.99 -12.41 20.81
N LEU A 16 25.88 -12.49 19.48
CA LEU A 16 26.57 -13.49 18.65
C LEU A 16 27.79 -12.89 17.95
N LYS A 17 28.90 -13.64 17.92
CA LYS A 17 30.06 -13.35 17.07
C LYS A 17 29.75 -13.74 15.63
N GLU A 18 30.46 -13.12 14.68
CA GLU A 18 30.27 -13.36 13.24
C GLU A 18 30.24 -14.85 12.83
N PRO A 19 31.15 -15.72 13.31
CA PRO A 19 31.08 -17.14 12.98
C PRO A 19 29.82 -17.85 13.50
N GLN A 20 29.31 -17.41 14.66
CA GLN A 20 28.10 -17.96 15.27
C GLN A 20 26.85 -17.52 14.51
N LYS A 21 26.84 -16.29 13.98
CA LYS A 21 25.77 -15.81 13.09
C LYS A 21 25.71 -16.62 11.80
N VAL A 22 26.87 -16.81 11.15
CA VAL A 22 26.96 -17.63 9.94
C VAL A 22 26.50 -19.07 10.20
N GLN A 23 26.94 -19.67 11.32
CA GLN A 23 26.51 -21.01 11.70
C GLN A 23 25.00 -21.08 11.96
N LEU A 24 24.43 -20.10 12.67
CA LEU A 24 23.00 -20.05 12.95
C LEU A 24 22.18 -19.96 11.66
N VAL A 25 22.56 -19.07 10.73
CA VAL A 25 21.90 -18.93 9.42
C VAL A 25 21.99 -20.24 8.63
N SER A 26 23.14 -20.93 8.65
CA SER A 26 23.30 -22.23 7.99
C SER A 26 22.33 -23.28 8.54
N ILE A 27 22.26 -23.42 9.86
CA ILE A 27 21.38 -24.38 10.53
C ILE A 27 19.90 -24.05 10.24
N MET A 28 19.54 -22.76 10.29
CA MET A 28 18.18 -22.33 9.98
C MET A 28 17.82 -22.63 8.52
N LYS A 29 18.74 -22.38 7.58
CA LYS A 29 18.56 -22.72 6.16
C LYS A 29 18.36 -24.23 5.96
N GLU A 30 19.14 -25.07 6.64
CA GLU A 30 18.98 -26.53 6.58
C GLU A 30 17.61 -26.97 7.12
N ALA A 31 17.20 -26.42 8.27
CA ALA A 31 15.90 -26.72 8.87
C ALA A 31 14.74 -26.31 7.95
N ILE A 32 14.81 -25.12 7.34
CA ILE A 32 13.79 -24.66 6.39
C ILE A 32 13.83 -25.49 5.09
N GLY A 33 15.02 -25.88 4.63
CA GLY A 33 15.16 -26.82 3.51
C GLY A 33 14.43 -28.14 3.77
N ALA A 34 14.55 -28.69 4.98
CA ALA A 34 13.83 -29.89 5.40
C ALA A 34 12.30 -29.67 5.45
N VAL A 35 11.84 -28.51 5.94
CA VAL A 35 10.42 -28.14 5.93
C VAL A 35 9.89 -28.04 4.50
N ILE A 36 10.62 -27.40 3.58
CA ILE A 36 10.24 -27.31 2.17
C ILE A 36 10.13 -28.71 1.57
N HIS A 37 11.13 -29.57 1.81
CA HIS A 37 11.12 -30.95 1.32
C HIS A 37 9.94 -31.75 1.85
N TYR A 38 9.59 -31.59 3.12
CA TYR A 38 8.39 -32.18 3.71
C TYR A 38 7.12 -31.69 3.00
N LEU A 39 6.95 -30.37 2.87
CA LEU A 39 5.75 -29.78 2.27
C LEU A 39 5.57 -30.20 0.80
N LEU A 40 6.66 -30.37 0.05
CA LEU A 40 6.61 -30.88 -1.33
C LEU A 40 6.07 -32.32 -1.43
N GLN A 41 6.13 -33.10 -0.35
CA GLN A 41 5.62 -34.48 -0.29
C GLN A 41 4.20 -34.58 0.26
N VAL A 42 3.61 -33.47 0.71
CA VAL A 42 2.26 -33.47 1.29
C VAL A 42 1.23 -33.75 0.19
N GLY A 43 0.63 -34.93 0.24
CA GLY A 43 -0.52 -35.29 -0.59
C GLY A 43 -1.81 -34.57 -0.15
N PRO A 44 -2.85 -34.55 -1.01
CA PRO A 44 -4.11 -33.84 -0.75
C PRO A 44 -4.80 -34.27 0.55
N GLU A 45 -4.73 -35.56 0.89
CA GLU A 45 -5.37 -36.12 2.09
C GLU A 45 -4.75 -35.60 3.41
N LYS A 46 -3.47 -35.22 3.38
CA LYS A 46 -2.70 -34.79 4.57
C LYS A 46 -2.69 -33.27 4.75
N GLN A 47 -3.25 -32.50 3.83
CA GLN A 47 -3.22 -31.04 3.89
C GLN A 47 -3.90 -30.49 5.16
N LYS A 48 -4.89 -31.21 5.69
CA LYS A 48 -5.61 -30.83 6.90
C LYS A 48 -4.86 -31.12 8.20
N GLU A 49 -3.69 -31.77 8.12
CA GLU A 49 -2.90 -32.07 9.32
C GLU A 49 -2.38 -30.76 9.96
N PRO A 50 -2.50 -30.59 11.28
CA PRO A 50 -2.01 -29.39 11.99
C PRO A 50 -0.51 -29.12 11.76
N PHE A 51 0.27 -30.18 11.52
CA PHE A 51 1.69 -30.08 11.23
C PHE A 51 1.98 -29.40 9.89
N VAL A 52 1.10 -29.53 8.88
CA VAL A 52 1.23 -28.80 7.62
C VAL A 52 1.04 -27.31 7.87
N PHE A 53 0.00 -26.92 8.60
CA PHE A 53 -0.23 -25.51 8.95
C PHE A 53 0.94 -24.91 9.74
N ALA A 54 1.46 -25.64 10.74
CA ALA A 54 2.63 -25.23 11.51
C ALA A 54 3.88 -25.07 10.62
N SER A 55 4.08 -25.97 9.66
CA SER A 55 5.16 -25.92 8.67
C SER A 55 5.03 -24.71 7.74
N VAL A 56 3.82 -24.42 7.24
CA VAL A 56 3.55 -23.22 6.43
C VAL A 56 3.77 -21.96 7.25
N ARG A 57 3.38 -21.92 8.53
CA ARG A 57 3.63 -20.78 9.41
C ARG A 57 5.12 -20.49 9.59
N ILE A 58 5.91 -21.52 9.88
CA ILE A 58 7.36 -21.42 10.03
C ILE A 58 7.99 -20.93 8.73
N LEU A 59 7.58 -21.51 7.59
CA LEU A 59 8.06 -21.07 6.28
C LEU A 59 7.65 -19.62 5.95
N GLY A 60 6.42 -19.21 6.25
CA GLY A 60 5.96 -17.85 6.04
C GLY A 60 6.82 -16.83 6.79
N ALA A 61 7.17 -17.14 8.04
CA ALA A 61 8.11 -16.33 8.84
C ALA A 61 9.53 -16.30 8.23
N TRP A 62 10.01 -17.41 7.67
CA TRP A 62 11.29 -17.42 6.95
C TRP A 62 11.25 -16.53 5.70
N LEU A 63 10.21 -16.65 4.88
CA LEU A 63 10.06 -15.88 3.64
C LEU A 63 9.88 -14.38 3.89
N ALA A 64 9.38 -14.00 5.06
CA ALA A 64 9.26 -12.61 5.49
C ALA A 64 10.62 -11.96 5.81
N GLU A 65 11.60 -12.75 6.25
CA GLU A 65 12.86 -12.25 6.80
C GLU A 65 14.06 -12.54 5.87
N GLU A 66 14.06 -13.66 5.17
CA GLU A 66 15.14 -14.12 4.30
C GLU A 66 14.63 -14.38 2.88
N THR A 67 15.07 -13.55 1.95
CA THR A 67 14.56 -13.47 0.56
C THR A 67 15.56 -14.00 -0.48
N SER A 68 16.78 -14.36 -0.07
CA SER A 68 17.86 -14.74 -0.98
C SER A 68 18.18 -16.23 -0.98
N SER A 69 17.93 -16.91 0.15
CA SER A 69 18.22 -18.33 0.31
C SER A 69 17.11 -19.25 -0.21
N LEU A 70 17.49 -20.44 -0.69
CA LEU A 70 16.57 -21.51 -1.13
C LEU A 70 15.60 -21.10 -2.25
N ARG A 71 15.96 -20.10 -3.07
CA ARG A 71 15.05 -19.56 -4.11
C ARG A 71 14.48 -20.61 -5.04
N LYS A 72 15.30 -21.59 -5.45
CA LYS A 72 14.86 -22.66 -6.36
C LYS A 72 13.83 -23.55 -5.70
N GLU A 73 14.08 -23.94 -4.45
CA GLU A 73 13.22 -24.77 -3.63
C GLU A 73 11.91 -24.05 -3.29
N VAL A 74 11.99 -22.76 -2.96
CA VAL A 74 10.81 -21.90 -2.74
C VAL A 74 9.97 -21.82 -4.02
N CYS A 75 10.58 -21.56 -5.19
CA CYS A 75 9.86 -21.54 -6.45
C CYS A 75 9.15 -22.86 -6.77
N GLN A 76 9.79 -24.00 -6.47
CA GLN A 76 9.17 -25.31 -6.63
C GLN A 76 7.98 -25.53 -5.69
N LEU A 77 8.03 -24.96 -4.48
CA LEU A 77 7.00 -25.10 -3.46
C LEU A 77 5.84 -24.10 -3.63
N LEU A 78 6.05 -22.94 -4.27
CA LEU A 78 5.03 -21.89 -4.39
C LEU A 78 3.66 -22.36 -4.92
N PRO A 79 3.57 -23.22 -5.95
CA PRO A 79 2.28 -23.75 -6.40
C PRO A 79 1.51 -24.50 -5.31
N PHE A 80 2.21 -25.20 -4.42
CA PHE A 80 1.58 -25.85 -3.28
C PHE A 80 1.07 -24.80 -2.28
N LEU A 81 1.86 -23.78 -1.95
CA LEU A 81 1.47 -22.74 -0.98
C LEU A 81 0.24 -21.96 -1.43
N VAL A 82 0.18 -21.56 -2.70
CA VAL A 82 -0.98 -20.84 -3.25
C VAL A 82 -2.24 -21.71 -3.18
N ARG A 83 -2.15 -22.97 -3.62
CA ARG A 83 -3.27 -23.92 -3.57
C ARG A 83 -3.70 -24.21 -2.14
N TYR A 84 -2.75 -24.42 -1.23
CA TYR A 84 -3.03 -24.66 0.18
C TYR A 84 -3.77 -23.48 0.83
N ALA A 85 -3.26 -22.27 0.63
CA ALA A 85 -3.86 -21.06 1.17
C ALA A 85 -5.26 -20.80 0.57
N LYS A 86 -5.43 -21.08 -0.73
CA LYS A 86 -6.72 -21.01 -1.41
C LYS A 86 -7.74 -21.99 -0.82
N THR A 87 -7.37 -23.26 -0.66
CA THR A 87 -8.27 -24.28 -0.10
C THR A 87 -8.74 -23.89 1.30
N LEU A 88 -7.83 -23.48 2.18
CA LEU A 88 -8.19 -23.04 3.53
C LEU A 88 -9.07 -21.80 3.54
N TYR A 89 -8.84 -20.87 2.62
CA TYR A 89 -9.65 -19.67 2.46
C TYR A 89 -11.09 -20.01 2.03
N GLU A 90 -11.25 -20.84 0.99
CA GLU A 90 -12.55 -21.23 0.46
C GLU A 90 -13.35 -22.06 1.48
N GLU A 91 -12.70 -22.98 2.20
CA GLU A 91 -13.34 -23.74 3.29
C GLU A 91 -13.81 -22.83 4.45
N ALA A 92 -13.04 -21.78 4.77
CA ALA A 92 -13.43 -20.82 5.80
C ALA A 92 -14.62 -19.95 5.37
N GLU A 93 -14.68 -19.57 4.10
CA GLU A 93 -15.79 -18.83 3.50
C GLU A 93 -17.08 -19.66 3.57
N GLU A 94 -17.05 -20.91 3.12
CA GLU A 94 -18.19 -21.83 3.17
C GLU A 94 -18.70 -22.06 4.60
N ALA A 95 -17.79 -22.21 5.57
CA ALA A 95 -18.16 -22.39 6.98
C ALA A 95 -18.84 -21.15 7.58
N ASN A 96 -18.41 -19.95 7.19
CA ASN A 96 -19.01 -18.69 7.64
C ASN A 96 -20.42 -18.51 7.05
N ASP A 97 -20.61 -18.82 5.77
CA ASP A 97 -21.92 -18.74 5.12
C ASP A 97 -22.94 -19.68 5.78
N LEU A 98 -22.53 -20.93 6.06
CA LEU A 98 -23.37 -21.88 6.79
C LEU A 98 -23.70 -21.39 8.21
N SER A 99 -22.71 -20.82 8.91
CA SER A 99 -22.91 -20.27 10.26
C SER A 99 -23.89 -19.09 10.26
N GLN A 100 -23.82 -18.19 9.27
CA GLN A 100 -24.75 -17.08 9.10
C GLN A 100 -26.18 -17.57 8.76
N GLN A 101 -26.30 -18.58 7.90
CA GLN A 101 -27.59 -19.21 7.59
C GLN A 101 -28.22 -19.86 8.83
N VAL A 102 -27.42 -20.58 9.63
CA VAL A 102 -27.88 -21.20 10.89
C VAL A 102 -28.25 -20.15 11.94
N ALA A 103 -27.47 -19.07 12.07
CA ALA A 103 -27.78 -17.96 12.97
C ALA A 103 -29.09 -17.24 12.59
N THR A 104 -29.41 -17.18 11.30
CA THR A 104 -30.68 -16.62 10.81
C THR A 104 -31.88 -17.52 11.16
N LEU A 105 -31.65 -18.82 11.41
CA LEU A 105 -32.69 -19.81 11.72
C LEU A 105 -32.79 -20.16 13.21
N ALA A 106 -31.80 -19.79 14.05
CA ALA A 106 -31.74 -20.15 15.46
C ALA A 106 -32.09 -18.96 16.39
N ILE A 107 -33.01 -19.16 17.35
CA ILE A 107 -33.45 -18.15 18.35
C ILE A 107 -32.45 -18.02 19.52
N SER A 108 -31.32 -18.75 19.52
CA SER A 108 -30.38 -18.76 20.64
C SER A 108 -28.94 -18.61 20.16
N PRO A 109 -28.11 -17.78 20.83
CA PRO A 109 -26.72 -17.59 20.46
C PRO A 109 -25.96 -18.86 20.82
N THR A 110 -25.60 -19.65 19.81
CA THR A 110 -24.57 -20.69 19.99
C THR A 110 -23.22 -20.01 19.83
N THR A 111 -22.40 -20.10 20.88
CA THR A 111 -21.02 -19.65 20.86
C THR A 111 -20.29 -20.43 19.76
N PRO A 112 -19.62 -19.77 18.78
CA PRO A 112 -18.86 -20.50 17.79
C PRO A 112 -17.71 -21.19 18.53
N GLY A 113 -17.80 -22.51 18.65
CA GLY A 113 -16.69 -23.34 19.12
C GLY A 113 -15.49 -23.05 18.23
N SER A 114 -14.36 -22.73 18.85
CA SER A 114 -13.08 -22.43 18.19
C SER A 114 -12.76 -23.48 17.13
N THR A 115 -13.00 -23.15 15.86
CA THR A 115 -12.81 -24.06 14.73
C THR A 115 -11.77 -23.41 13.83
N TRP A 116 -10.51 -23.79 14.05
CA TRP A 116 -9.45 -23.50 13.09
C TRP A 116 -9.83 -24.06 11.72
N PRO A 117 -9.79 -23.21 10.70
CA PRO A 117 -8.73 -23.27 9.71
C PRO A 117 -7.91 -21.99 9.88
N GLY A 118 -6.65 -22.12 10.31
CA GLY A 118 -5.82 -20.94 10.50
C GLY A 118 -5.68 -20.16 9.19
N ASP A 119 -5.71 -18.82 9.27
CA ASP A 119 -5.55 -17.93 8.12
C ASP A 119 -4.12 -18.04 7.56
N ALA A 120 -3.92 -19.02 6.68
CA ALA A 120 -2.63 -19.30 6.06
C ALA A 120 -2.21 -18.18 5.10
N LEU A 121 -3.18 -17.47 4.48
CA LEU A 121 -2.89 -16.33 3.62
C LEU A 121 -2.18 -15.24 4.42
N ARG A 122 -2.71 -14.85 5.57
CA ARG A 122 -2.09 -13.84 6.45
C ARG A 122 -0.64 -14.17 6.81
N LEU A 123 -0.33 -15.45 7.01
CA LEU A 123 1.03 -15.91 7.33
C LEU A 123 1.98 -15.84 6.14
N LEU A 124 1.45 -15.90 4.93
CA LEU A 124 2.21 -15.87 3.68
C LEU A 124 2.35 -14.46 3.10
N LEU A 125 1.47 -13.51 3.48
CA LEU A 125 1.47 -12.14 2.94
C LEU A 125 2.85 -11.46 2.99
N PRO A 126 3.60 -11.45 4.10
CA PRO A 126 4.90 -10.77 4.12
C PRO A 126 5.89 -11.38 3.12
N GLY A 127 5.94 -12.72 3.05
CA GLY A 127 6.77 -13.42 2.06
C GLY A 127 6.34 -13.13 0.63
N TRP A 128 5.03 -13.10 0.34
CA TRP A 128 4.51 -12.76 -0.99
C TRP A 128 4.81 -11.31 -1.37
N CYS A 129 4.86 -10.39 -0.41
CA CYS A 129 5.30 -9.02 -0.64
C CYS A 129 6.71 -8.98 -1.26
N HIS A 130 7.66 -9.73 -0.70
CA HIS A 130 9.01 -9.81 -1.27
C HIS A 130 9.05 -10.55 -2.61
N LEU A 131 8.39 -11.71 -2.70
CA LEU A 131 8.42 -12.55 -3.89
C LEU A 131 7.78 -11.90 -5.13
N THR A 132 6.84 -10.98 -4.95
CA THR A 132 6.20 -10.28 -6.07
C THR A 132 7.10 -9.26 -6.76
N VAL A 133 8.20 -8.85 -6.13
CA VAL A 133 9.22 -8.00 -6.77
C VAL A 133 10.09 -8.81 -7.75
N GLU A 134 10.30 -10.11 -7.49
CA GLU A 134 11.16 -10.97 -8.29
C GLU A 134 10.41 -11.63 -9.47
N ASP A 135 11.02 -11.64 -10.66
CA ASP A 135 10.38 -12.15 -11.90
C ASP A 135 9.88 -13.59 -11.78
N GLY A 136 10.75 -14.53 -11.38
CA GLY A 136 10.43 -15.96 -11.33
C GLY A 136 9.29 -16.29 -10.34
N PRO A 137 9.42 -15.96 -9.05
CA PRO A 137 8.35 -16.16 -8.07
C PRO A 137 7.04 -15.45 -8.45
N ARG A 138 7.11 -14.21 -8.97
CA ARG A 138 5.92 -13.47 -9.41
C ARG A 138 5.18 -14.19 -10.52
N GLU A 139 5.88 -14.68 -11.54
CA GLU A 139 5.25 -15.42 -12.64
C GLU A 139 4.50 -16.66 -12.14
N ILE A 140 5.08 -17.38 -11.17
CA ILE A 140 4.45 -18.54 -10.54
C ILE A 140 3.20 -18.11 -9.76
N LEU A 141 3.29 -17.07 -8.92
CA LEU A 141 2.15 -16.54 -8.16
C LEU A 141 0.99 -16.13 -9.08
N ILE A 142 1.29 -15.42 -10.18
CA ILE A 142 0.29 -15.02 -11.17
C ILE A 142 -0.34 -16.25 -11.84
N LYS A 143 0.48 -17.20 -12.29
CA LYS A 143 0.02 -18.43 -12.96
C LYS A 143 -0.91 -19.26 -12.07
N GLU A 144 -0.63 -19.33 -10.78
CA GLU A 144 -1.40 -20.09 -9.80
C GLU A 144 -2.64 -19.33 -9.28
N GLY A 145 -2.89 -18.11 -9.76
CA GLY A 145 -4.09 -17.33 -9.43
C GLY A 145 -4.02 -16.59 -8.08
N ALA A 146 -2.82 -16.38 -7.53
CA ALA A 146 -2.65 -15.63 -6.29
C ALA A 146 -3.22 -14.19 -6.34
N PRO A 147 -3.10 -13.42 -7.46
CA PRO A 147 -3.65 -12.07 -7.52
C PRO A 147 -5.17 -12.01 -7.31
N SER A 148 -5.93 -12.93 -7.91
CA SER A 148 -7.38 -12.97 -7.77
C SER A 148 -7.78 -13.41 -6.35
N LEU A 149 -7.04 -14.35 -5.75
CA LEU A 149 -7.21 -14.76 -4.35
C LEU A 149 -6.94 -13.60 -3.39
N LEU A 150 -5.84 -12.87 -3.60
CA LEU A 150 -5.49 -11.67 -2.82
C LEU A 150 -6.56 -10.59 -2.92
N CYS A 151 -7.15 -10.36 -4.10
CA CYS A 151 -8.25 -9.42 -4.25
C CYS A 151 -9.46 -9.82 -3.41
N LYS A 152 -9.88 -11.10 -3.46
CA LYS A 152 -10.99 -11.60 -2.63
C LYS A 152 -10.68 -11.44 -1.14
N TYR A 153 -9.49 -11.87 -0.72
CA TYR A 153 -9.03 -11.75 0.66
C TYR A 153 -9.04 -10.29 1.13
N PHE A 154 -8.47 -9.36 0.35
CA PHE A 154 -8.48 -7.93 0.66
C PHE A 154 -9.89 -7.39 0.85
N LEU A 155 -10.82 -7.70 -0.07
CA LEU A 155 -12.20 -7.25 0.01
C LEU A 155 -12.91 -7.78 1.27
N GLN A 156 -12.71 -9.05 1.60
CA GLN A 156 -13.28 -9.64 2.82
C GLN A 156 -12.70 -9.02 4.09
N GLN A 157 -11.38 -8.84 4.17
CA GLN A 157 -10.75 -8.16 5.29
C GLN A 157 -11.19 -6.69 5.38
N TRP A 158 -11.46 -6.06 4.23
CA TRP A 158 -11.96 -4.70 4.17
C TRP A 158 -13.37 -4.56 4.76
N GLU A 159 -14.26 -5.52 4.55
CA GLU A 159 -15.62 -5.49 5.13
C GLU A 159 -15.61 -5.51 6.66
N LEU A 160 -14.58 -6.08 7.29
CA LEU A 160 -14.39 -6.01 8.75
C LEU A 160 -14.11 -4.58 9.24
N THR A 161 -13.80 -3.65 8.33
CA THR A 161 -13.58 -2.23 8.62
C THR A 161 -14.87 -1.39 8.51
N SER A 162 -15.95 -1.95 7.95
CA SER A 162 -17.22 -1.26 7.71
C SER A 162 -17.96 -0.89 9.01
N PRO A 163 -18.65 0.27 9.07
CA PRO A 163 -19.37 0.72 10.26
C PRO A 163 -20.50 -0.27 10.61
N GLY A 164 -20.36 -0.95 11.76
CA GLY A 164 -21.24 -2.04 12.20
C GLY A 164 -20.51 -3.09 13.04
N HIS A 165 -19.19 -3.21 12.84
CA HIS A 165 -18.27 -3.85 13.78
C HIS A 165 -17.72 -2.77 14.73
N ASP A 166 -17.33 -3.11 15.97
CA ASP A 166 -16.77 -2.15 16.93
C ASP A 166 -15.52 -1.47 16.34
N THR A 167 -15.69 -0.31 15.70
CA THR A 167 -14.66 0.38 14.91
C THR A 167 -13.60 1.05 15.77
N SER A 168 -13.73 1.00 17.10
CA SER A 168 -12.83 1.65 18.05
C SER A 168 -11.42 1.06 18.05
N VAL A 169 -11.28 -0.21 17.65
CA VAL A 169 -9.98 -0.89 17.49
C VAL A 169 -10.12 -1.91 16.35
N LEU A 170 -9.61 -1.59 15.15
CA LEU A 170 -9.35 -2.67 14.20
C LEU A 170 -8.33 -3.60 14.85
N PRO A 171 -8.46 -4.94 14.78
CA PRO A 171 -7.36 -5.78 15.20
C PRO A 171 -6.12 -5.40 14.38
N ASP A 172 -5.01 -5.05 15.05
CA ASP A 172 -3.76 -4.63 14.39
C ASP A 172 -3.35 -5.60 13.27
N SER A 173 -3.64 -6.89 13.45
CA SER A 173 -3.41 -7.94 12.47
C SER A 173 -4.16 -7.78 11.15
N VAL A 174 -5.38 -7.23 11.16
CA VAL A 174 -6.18 -6.96 9.95
C VAL A 174 -5.61 -5.74 9.23
N GLU A 175 -5.27 -4.68 9.96
CA GLU A 175 -4.73 -3.46 9.36
C GLU A 175 -3.37 -3.74 8.69
N ILE A 176 -2.47 -4.42 9.40
CA ILE A 176 -1.17 -4.84 8.87
C ILE A 176 -1.36 -5.75 7.65
N GLY A 177 -2.36 -6.65 7.68
CA GLY A 177 -2.71 -7.50 6.54
C GLY A 177 -3.15 -6.69 5.31
N LEU A 178 -4.02 -5.70 5.49
CA LEU A 178 -4.48 -4.80 4.43
C LEU A 178 -3.33 -3.94 3.88
N GLN A 179 -2.48 -3.39 4.75
CA GLN A 179 -1.29 -2.66 4.35
C GLN A 179 -0.35 -3.56 3.53
N THR A 180 -0.09 -4.78 3.97
CA THR A 180 0.77 -5.74 3.24
C THR A 180 0.18 -6.11 1.88
N CYS A 181 -1.14 -6.31 1.81
CA CYS A 181 -1.84 -6.51 0.54
C CYS A 181 -1.67 -5.31 -0.40
N CYS A 182 -1.75 -4.07 0.11
CA CYS A 182 -1.50 -2.88 -0.70
C CYS A 182 -0.08 -2.89 -1.29
N HIS A 183 0.94 -3.24 -0.50
CA HIS A 183 2.31 -3.36 -0.99
C HIS A 183 2.46 -4.45 -2.06
N ILE A 184 1.83 -5.62 -1.89
CA ILE A 184 1.79 -6.66 -2.92
C ILE A 184 1.15 -6.14 -4.20
N PHE A 185 0.02 -5.44 -4.11
CA PHE A 185 -0.64 -4.87 -5.28
C PHE A 185 0.20 -3.77 -5.93
N LEU A 186 0.90 -2.93 -5.15
CA LEU A 186 1.83 -1.93 -5.67
C LEU A 186 2.93 -2.59 -6.52
N ASN A 187 3.52 -3.69 -6.03
CA ASN A 187 4.48 -4.47 -6.81
C ASN A 187 3.87 -4.96 -8.13
N LEU A 188 2.65 -5.51 -8.10
CA LEU A 188 1.97 -5.99 -9.31
C LEU A 188 1.60 -4.87 -10.29
N VAL A 189 1.24 -3.69 -9.80
CA VAL A 189 0.94 -2.51 -10.63
C VAL A 189 2.17 -2.07 -11.41
N VAL A 190 3.36 -2.12 -10.79
CA VAL A 190 4.62 -1.76 -11.44
C VAL A 190 5.12 -2.89 -12.36
N THR A 191 5.10 -4.13 -11.88
CA THR A 191 5.79 -5.25 -12.53
C THR A 191 4.91 -6.05 -13.50
N ALA A 192 3.58 -5.99 -13.36
CA ALA A 192 2.62 -6.71 -14.18
C ALA A 192 1.43 -5.83 -14.61
N PRO A 193 1.63 -4.64 -15.21
CA PRO A 193 0.56 -3.70 -15.53
C PRO A 193 -0.49 -4.27 -16.50
N GLY A 194 -0.10 -5.22 -17.36
CA GLY A 194 -1.03 -5.92 -18.26
C GLY A 194 -2.04 -6.79 -17.53
N LEU A 195 -1.67 -7.36 -16.37
CA LEU A 195 -2.59 -8.11 -15.51
C LEU A 195 -3.67 -7.18 -14.95
N ILE A 196 -3.25 -6.04 -14.39
CA ILE A 196 -4.15 -5.04 -13.78
C ILE A 196 -5.21 -4.56 -14.77
N LYS A 197 -4.81 -4.32 -16.02
CA LYS A 197 -5.71 -3.84 -17.09
C LYS A 197 -6.72 -4.89 -17.57
N ARG A 198 -6.40 -6.18 -17.45
CA ARG A 198 -7.18 -7.27 -18.06
C ARG A 198 -8.13 -7.93 -17.07
N ASP A 199 -7.69 -8.13 -15.84
CA ASP A 199 -8.44 -8.95 -14.88
C ASP A 199 -9.48 -8.13 -14.11
N ALA A 200 -10.72 -8.64 -14.08
CA ALA A 200 -11.86 -7.94 -13.51
C ALA A 200 -11.73 -7.75 -11.99
N CYS A 201 -10.97 -8.60 -11.29
CA CYS A 201 -10.76 -8.46 -9.84
C CYS A 201 -10.12 -7.12 -9.47
N PHE A 202 -9.25 -6.56 -10.32
CA PHE A 202 -8.63 -5.26 -10.09
C PHE A 202 -9.60 -4.10 -10.31
N THR A 203 -10.67 -4.30 -11.10
CA THR A 203 -11.75 -3.31 -11.20
C THR A 203 -12.54 -3.27 -9.89
N SER A 204 -12.87 -4.44 -9.31
CA SER A 204 -13.51 -4.52 -8.00
C SER A 204 -12.64 -3.90 -6.90
N LEU A 205 -11.35 -4.23 -6.89
CA LEU A 205 -10.39 -3.61 -5.97
C LEU A 205 -10.38 -2.09 -6.11
N MET A 206 -10.27 -1.57 -7.35
CA MET A 206 -10.28 -0.12 -7.59
C MET A 206 -11.56 0.55 -7.08
N ASN A 207 -12.73 -0.08 -7.28
CA ASN A 207 -14.00 0.44 -6.78
C ASN A 207 -13.99 0.55 -5.26
N THR A 208 -13.52 -0.49 -4.56
CA THR A 208 -13.38 -0.47 -3.10
C THR A 208 -12.43 0.63 -2.65
N LEU A 209 -11.23 0.75 -3.24
CA LEU A 209 -10.28 1.82 -2.90
C LEU A 209 -10.93 3.22 -3.06
N MET A 210 -11.70 3.41 -4.13
CA MET A 210 -12.39 4.69 -4.39
C MET A 210 -13.45 5.03 -3.35
N THR A 211 -14.22 4.04 -2.88
CA THR A 211 -15.24 4.25 -1.86
C THR A 211 -14.66 4.38 -0.46
N SER A 212 -13.50 3.78 -0.23
CA SER A 212 -12.88 3.66 1.09
C SER A 212 -12.04 4.86 1.50
N LEU A 213 -11.21 5.40 0.60
CA LEU A 213 -10.27 6.46 0.93
C LEU A 213 -10.93 7.70 1.58
N PRO A 214 -12.09 8.20 1.10
CA PRO A 214 -12.71 9.40 1.68
C PRO A 214 -13.04 9.27 3.16
N ALA A 215 -13.52 8.11 3.60
CA ALA A 215 -13.78 7.86 5.01
C ALA A 215 -12.48 7.69 5.81
N LEU A 216 -11.51 6.98 5.22
CA LEU A 216 -10.27 6.63 5.89
C LEU A 216 -9.38 7.84 6.22
N VAL A 217 -9.28 8.81 5.30
CA VAL A 217 -8.48 10.03 5.52
C VAL A 217 -9.03 10.89 6.67
N GLN A 218 -10.31 10.73 7.03
CA GLN A 218 -10.93 11.45 8.15
C GLN A 218 -10.74 10.72 9.50
N GLN A 219 -10.25 9.49 9.50
CA GLN A 219 -10.08 8.69 10.71
C GLN A 219 -8.70 8.91 11.33
N GLN A 220 -8.68 9.43 12.56
CA GLN A 220 -7.43 9.57 13.32
C GLN A 220 -6.76 8.19 13.55
N GLY A 221 -5.43 8.15 13.44
CA GLY A 221 -4.64 6.95 13.67
C GLY A 221 -4.55 5.98 12.49
N ARG A 222 -5.30 6.18 11.39
CA ARG A 222 -5.28 5.29 10.21
C ARG A 222 -4.60 5.89 8.98
N LEU A 223 -3.78 6.91 9.19
CA LEU A 223 -3.15 7.66 8.12
C LEU A 223 -2.17 6.81 7.29
N LEU A 224 -1.52 5.80 7.90
CA LEU A 224 -0.65 4.87 7.17
C LEU A 224 -1.42 3.96 6.21
N LEU A 225 -2.57 3.41 6.65
CA LEU A 225 -3.45 2.67 5.75
C LEU A 225 -4.02 3.60 4.67
N ALA A 226 -4.34 4.86 5.01
CA ALA A 226 -4.78 5.85 4.03
C ALA A 226 -3.73 6.12 2.95
N ALA A 227 -2.46 6.26 3.34
CA ALA A 227 -1.34 6.40 2.42
C ALA A 227 -1.23 5.21 1.46
N ASN A 228 -1.35 3.98 1.98
CA ASN A 228 -1.35 2.76 1.18
C ASN A 228 -2.48 2.73 0.15
N VAL A 229 -3.73 2.96 0.59
CA VAL A 229 -4.92 2.98 -0.26
C VAL A 229 -4.85 4.09 -1.31
N ALA A 230 -4.44 5.30 -0.91
CA ALA A 230 -4.30 6.44 -1.82
C ALA A 230 -3.25 6.15 -2.91
N THR A 231 -2.07 5.69 -2.51
CA THR A 231 -0.95 5.44 -3.43
C THR A 231 -1.29 4.33 -4.41
N LEU A 232 -1.83 3.22 -3.92
CA LEU A 232 -2.28 2.11 -4.76
C LEU A 232 -3.37 2.56 -5.75
N GLY A 233 -4.40 3.24 -5.25
CA GLY A 233 -5.51 3.69 -6.10
C GLY A 233 -5.05 4.69 -7.16
N LEU A 234 -4.14 5.61 -6.84
CA LEU A 234 -3.58 6.56 -7.83
C LEU A 234 -2.75 5.85 -8.91
N LEU A 235 -1.92 4.87 -8.54
CA LEU A 235 -1.16 4.10 -9.52
C LEU A 235 -2.05 3.22 -10.40
N MET A 236 -3.06 2.56 -9.81
CA MET A 236 -4.06 1.81 -10.56
C MET A 236 -4.87 2.71 -11.49
N ALA A 237 -5.24 3.92 -11.05
CA ALA A 237 -6.00 4.87 -11.87
C ALA A 237 -5.27 5.24 -13.17
N ARG A 238 -3.93 5.28 -13.18
CA ARG A 238 -3.14 5.49 -14.40
C ARG A 238 -3.30 4.35 -15.40
N LEU A 239 -3.35 3.11 -14.91
CA LEU A 239 -3.50 1.92 -15.75
C LEU A 239 -4.94 1.74 -16.23
N LEU A 240 -5.90 2.08 -15.38
CA LEU A 240 -7.34 1.91 -15.59
C LEU A 240 -8.04 3.19 -16.06
N SER A 241 -7.29 4.21 -16.51
CA SER A 241 -7.83 5.54 -16.79
C SER A 241 -9.00 5.54 -17.77
N THR A 242 -9.04 4.60 -18.72
CA THR A 242 -10.14 4.46 -19.69
C THR A 242 -11.40 3.80 -19.11
N SER A 243 -11.35 3.29 -17.87
CA SER A 243 -12.50 2.71 -17.19
C SER A 243 -13.59 3.76 -16.93
N PRO A 244 -14.87 3.48 -17.23
CA PRO A 244 -15.97 4.41 -16.95
C PRO A 244 -16.04 4.84 -15.49
N ALA A 245 -15.62 3.98 -14.55
CA ALA A 245 -15.63 4.28 -13.12
C ALA A 245 -14.73 5.48 -12.75
N LEU A 246 -13.68 5.74 -13.54
CA LEU A 246 -12.70 6.82 -13.35
C LEU A 246 -13.01 8.08 -14.19
N GLN A 247 -14.07 8.06 -14.99
CA GLN A 247 -14.45 9.19 -15.85
C GLN A 247 -15.32 10.23 -15.11
N GLY A 248 -14.88 10.63 -13.92
CA GLY A 248 -15.46 11.75 -13.16
C GLY A 248 -16.79 11.42 -12.48
N THR A 249 -17.01 10.16 -12.14
CA THR A 249 -18.09 9.68 -11.28
C THR A 249 -18.00 10.30 -9.87
N PRO A 250 -19.08 10.29 -9.07
CA PRO A 250 -19.01 10.73 -7.66
C PRO A 250 -17.94 10.00 -6.85
N ALA A 251 -17.80 8.68 -7.04
CA ALA A 251 -16.80 7.86 -6.34
C ALA A 251 -15.37 8.27 -6.72
N SER A 252 -15.06 8.38 -8.03
CA SER A 252 -13.72 8.82 -8.47
C SER A 252 -13.40 10.25 -8.01
N ARG A 253 -14.37 11.18 -8.07
CA ARG A 253 -14.17 12.55 -7.55
C ARG A 253 -13.91 12.55 -6.04
N GLY A 254 -14.65 11.74 -5.27
CA GLY A 254 -14.45 11.59 -3.84
C GLY A 254 -13.06 11.04 -3.51
N PHE A 255 -12.64 9.98 -4.21
CA PHE A 255 -11.31 9.40 -4.08
C PHE A 255 -10.20 10.42 -4.34
N PHE A 256 -10.23 11.12 -5.48
CA PHE A 256 -9.20 12.09 -5.82
C PHE A 256 -9.21 13.31 -4.89
N ALA A 257 -10.38 13.74 -4.41
CA ALA A 257 -10.45 14.78 -3.39
C ALA A 257 -9.79 14.35 -2.06
N ALA A 258 -10.03 13.11 -1.63
CA ALA A 258 -9.40 12.55 -0.44
C ALA A 258 -7.88 12.34 -0.62
N ALA A 259 -7.45 11.91 -1.81
CA ALA A 259 -6.04 11.80 -2.15
C ALA A 259 -5.34 13.17 -2.15
N ILE A 260 -5.98 14.21 -2.70
CA ILE A 260 -5.47 15.59 -2.62
C ILE A 260 -5.32 16.02 -1.17
N LEU A 261 -6.34 15.80 -0.35
CA LEU A 261 -6.31 16.15 1.08
C LEU A 261 -5.15 15.48 1.80
N PHE A 262 -4.97 14.18 1.60
CA PHE A 262 -3.84 13.41 2.12
C PHE A 262 -2.49 14.00 1.67
N LEU A 263 -2.31 14.25 0.37
CA LEU A 263 -1.03 14.73 -0.15
C LEU A 263 -0.73 16.16 0.32
N SER A 264 -1.74 17.03 0.38
CA SER A 264 -1.60 18.46 0.67
C SER A 264 -1.37 18.76 2.15
N GLN A 265 -1.85 17.92 3.08
CA GLN A 265 -1.80 18.18 4.51
C GLN A 265 -0.51 17.71 5.22
N SER A 266 0.40 17.08 4.49
CA SER A 266 1.65 16.52 5.05
C SER A 266 2.59 17.54 5.69
N HIS A 267 2.56 18.80 5.22
CA HIS A 267 3.51 19.83 5.63
C HIS A 267 2.84 21.16 5.91
N VAL A 268 3.41 21.92 6.84
CA VAL A 268 2.95 23.26 7.27
C VAL A 268 4.13 24.20 7.45
N ALA A 269 3.86 25.49 7.40
CA ALA A 269 4.84 26.52 7.78
C ALA A 269 4.93 26.59 9.31
N ARG A 270 6.13 26.39 9.86
CA ARG A 270 6.39 26.50 11.30
C ARG A 270 7.30 27.69 11.57
N ALA A 271 6.84 28.61 12.40
CA ALA A 271 7.64 29.74 12.84
C ALA A 271 8.83 29.23 13.67
N THR A 272 10.02 29.74 13.37
CA THR A 272 11.23 29.47 14.14
C THR A 272 11.54 30.67 15.03
N PRO A 273 11.78 30.47 16.35
CA PRO A 273 12.13 31.56 17.25
C PRO A 273 13.38 32.31 16.76
N GLY A 274 13.27 33.63 16.57
CA GLY A 274 14.40 34.48 16.18
C GLY A 274 14.69 34.58 14.68
N SER A 275 13.80 34.06 13.82
CA SER A 275 13.86 34.25 12.36
C SER A 275 12.54 34.84 11.86
N ASP A 276 12.63 35.79 10.93
CA ASP A 276 11.46 36.38 10.27
C ASP A 276 10.82 35.44 9.24
N GLN A 277 11.51 34.37 8.84
CA GLN A 277 11.00 33.35 7.93
C GLN A 277 10.68 32.04 8.65
N ALA A 278 9.52 31.46 8.32
CA ALA A 278 9.14 30.13 8.75
C ALA A 278 9.93 29.05 8.01
N VAL A 279 9.93 27.83 8.55
CA VAL A 279 10.49 26.63 7.91
C VAL A 279 9.37 25.67 7.53
N LEU A 280 9.59 24.89 6.48
CA LEU A 280 8.70 23.78 6.15
C LEU A 280 8.89 22.68 7.20
N ALA A 281 7.81 22.32 7.88
CA ALA A 281 7.79 21.24 8.86
C ALA A 281 6.64 20.27 8.58
N LEU A 282 6.74 19.06 9.11
CA LEU A 282 5.64 18.10 9.07
C LEU A 282 4.44 18.63 9.88
N SER A 283 3.23 18.32 9.43
CA SER A 283 2.05 18.55 10.27
C SER A 283 2.00 17.54 11.43
N PRO A 284 1.36 17.90 12.57
CA PRO A 284 1.35 17.06 13.77
C PRO A 284 0.87 15.63 13.53
N ASP A 285 -0.11 15.45 12.64
CA ASP A 285 -0.68 14.14 12.30
C ASP A 285 0.30 13.23 11.56
N TYR A 286 1.33 13.80 10.91
CA TYR A 286 2.32 13.08 10.10
C TYR A 286 3.62 12.85 10.85
N GLU A 287 3.98 13.70 11.83
CA GLU A 287 5.27 13.66 12.53
C GLU A 287 5.64 12.28 13.10
N GLY A 288 4.69 11.60 13.74
CA GLY A 288 4.94 10.32 14.41
C GLY A 288 5.11 9.11 13.47
N ILE A 289 4.65 9.22 12.22
CA ILE A 289 4.59 8.09 11.27
C ILE A 289 5.30 8.38 9.94
N TRP A 290 5.92 9.55 9.80
CA TRP A 290 6.49 9.99 8.53
C TRP A 290 7.56 9.04 7.98
N ALA A 291 8.35 8.40 8.86
CA ALA A 291 9.39 7.46 8.44
C ALA A 291 8.82 6.31 7.61
N ASP A 292 7.67 5.78 8.02
CA ASP A 292 6.99 4.66 7.35
C ASP A 292 6.12 5.13 6.16
N LEU A 293 5.78 6.42 6.12
CA LEU A 293 4.83 6.99 5.18
C LEU A 293 5.48 7.72 4.00
N GLN A 294 6.69 8.29 4.17
CA GLN A 294 7.30 9.22 3.23
C GLN A 294 7.43 8.66 1.80
N GLU A 295 7.81 7.39 1.66
CA GLU A 295 7.97 6.75 0.35
C GLU A 295 6.63 6.64 -0.38
N LEU A 296 5.58 6.27 0.35
CA LEU A 296 4.21 6.26 -0.18
C LEU A 296 3.74 7.66 -0.56
N TRP A 297 4.08 8.68 0.23
CA TRP A 297 3.74 10.07 -0.11
C TRP A 297 4.41 10.52 -1.42
N PHE A 298 5.72 10.28 -1.59
CA PHE A 298 6.42 10.62 -2.83
C PHE A 298 5.86 9.86 -4.03
N LEU A 299 5.61 8.56 -3.87
CA LEU A 299 5.02 7.74 -4.92
C LEU A 299 3.58 8.20 -5.26
N GLY A 300 2.82 8.61 -4.25
CA GLY A 300 1.49 9.20 -4.37
C GLY A 300 1.51 10.53 -5.13
N MET A 301 2.44 11.45 -4.82
CA MET A 301 2.65 12.70 -5.55
C MET A 301 2.94 12.44 -7.04
N GLN A 302 3.84 11.50 -7.33
CA GLN A 302 4.18 11.11 -8.70
C GLN A 302 2.98 10.47 -9.42
N ALA A 303 2.25 9.59 -8.74
CA ALA A 303 1.10 8.90 -9.30
C ALA A 303 -0.05 9.87 -9.59
N PHE A 304 -0.34 10.81 -8.68
CA PHE A 304 -1.30 11.88 -8.89
C PHE A 304 -0.92 12.72 -10.11
N THR A 305 0.34 13.18 -10.17
CA THR A 305 0.87 13.94 -11.30
C THR A 305 0.65 13.20 -12.63
N GLY A 306 0.93 11.89 -12.64
CA GLY A 306 0.70 11.04 -13.81
C GLY A 306 -0.77 10.78 -14.16
N CYS A 307 -1.71 11.03 -13.25
CA CYS A 307 -3.16 10.95 -13.53
C CYS A 307 -3.71 12.19 -14.23
N VAL A 308 -3.12 13.37 -13.98
CA VAL A 308 -3.60 14.66 -14.49
C VAL A 308 -3.82 14.67 -16.01
N PRO A 309 -2.86 14.26 -16.86
CA PRO A 309 -3.07 14.23 -18.32
C PRO A 309 -4.04 13.13 -18.78
N LEU A 310 -4.29 12.11 -17.95
CA LEU A 310 -5.15 10.98 -18.28
C LEU A 310 -6.62 11.21 -17.93
N LEU A 311 -6.89 12.13 -17.00
CA LEU A 311 -8.23 12.40 -16.44
C LEU A 311 -8.56 13.89 -16.61
N PRO A 312 -9.23 14.32 -17.70
CA PRO A 312 -9.45 15.73 -18.01
C PRO A 312 -10.21 16.53 -16.93
N TRP A 313 -11.02 15.84 -16.13
CA TRP A 313 -11.78 16.44 -15.03
C TRP A 313 -10.94 16.70 -13.76
N LEU A 314 -9.73 16.12 -13.68
CA LEU A 314 -8.91 16.14 -12.45
C LEU A 314 -8.29 17.51 -12.19
N ALA A 315 -7.71 18.17 -13.20
CA ALA A 315 -7.13 19.51 -13.01
C ALA A 315 -8.16 20.55 -12.52
N PRO A 316 -9.37 20.65 -13.11
CA PRO A 316 -10.45 21.47 -12.54
C PRO A 316 -10.83 21.08 -11.10
N ALA A 317 -10.77 19.79 -10.74
CA ALA A 317 -11.07 19.34 -9.39
C ALA A 317 -9.99 19.79 -8.38
N ALA A 318 -8.70 19.67 -8.74
CA ALA A 318 -7.59 20.16 -7.93
C ALA A 318 -7.60 21.68 -7.77
N LEU A 319 -8.03 22.42 -8.80
CA LEU A 319 -8.21 23.87 -8.68
C LEU A 319 -9.28 24.23 -7.64
N ARG A 320 -10.40 23.50 -7.63
CA ARG A 320 -11.51 23.73 -6.68
C ARG A 320 -11.13 23.40 -5.24
N SER A 321 -10.23 22.43 -5.03
CA SER A 321 -9.70 22.14 -3.69
C SER A 321 -8.69 23.17 -3.21
N ARG A 322 -8.36 24.19 -4.02
CA ARG A 322 -7.36 25.23 -3.75
C ARG A 322 -5.94 24.72 -3.52
N TRP A 323 -5.69 23.43 -3.77
CA TRP A 323 -4.39 22.82 -3.49
C TRP A 323 -3.22 23.53 -4.18
N PRO A 324 -3.26 23.83 -5.51
CA PRO A 324 -2.12 24.49 -6.13
C PRO A 324 -1.88 25.91 -5.57
N GLN A 325 -2.93 26.64 -5.18
CA GLN A 325 -2.81 27.96 -4.58
C GLN A 325 -2.23 27.90 -3.16
N GLU A 326 -2.75 26.99 -2.33
CA GLU A 326 -2.28 26.79 -0.96
C GLU A 326 -0.84 26.28 -0.93
N LEU A 327 -0.46 25.44 -1.89
CA LEU A 327 0.92 24.99 -2.04
C LEU A 327 1.87 26.14 -2.38
N LEU A 328 1.50 27.01 -3.34
CA LEU A 328 2.30 28.20 -3.66
C LEU A 328 2.37 29.17 -2.48
N GLN A 329 1.28 29.36 -1.76
CA GLN A 329 1.26 30.19 -0.55
C GLN A 329 2.16 29.62 0.55
N LEU A 330 2.13 28.30 0.77
CA LEU A 330 3.00 27.62 1.72
C LEU A 330 4.47 27.85 1.36
N LEU A 331 4.85 27.59 0.10
CA LEU A 331 6.21 27.80 -0.38
C LEU A 331 6.63 29.27 -0.28
N GLY A 332 5.76 30.22 -0.62
CA GLY A 332 6.05 31.65 -0.46
C GLY A 332 6.24 32.10 0.99
N SER A 333 5.76 31.32 1.96
CA SER A 333 5.84 31.65 3.40
C SER A 333 7.03 31.01 4.14
N VAL A 334 7.75 30.08 3.50
CA VAL A 334 8.85 29.34 4.13
C VAL A 334 10.18 29.60 3.43
N SER A 335 11.28 29.47 4.17
CA SER A 335 12.62 29.62 3.59
C SER A 335 12.94 28.47 2.64
N PRO A 336 13.47 28.70 1.40
CA PRO A 336 13.82 27.63 0.47
C PRO A 336 14.83 26.64 1.02
N ASN A 337 15.75 27.11 1.88
CA ASN A 337 16.77 26.27 2.51
C ASN A 337 16.17 25.21 3.44
N SER A 338 14.92 25.38 3.87
CA SER A 338 14.20 24.40 4.69
C SER A 338 13.54 23.29 3.88
N VAL A 339 13.43 23.44 2.55
CA VAL A 339 12.72 22.48 1.69
C VAL A 339 13.73 21.60 0.96
N LYS A 340 13.60 20.28 1.13
CA LYS A 340 14.48 19.32 0.47
C LYS A 340 14.31 19.34 -1.06
N PRO A 341 15.37 19.10 -1.86
CA PRO A 341 15.28 19.10 -3.33
C PRO A 341 14.25 18.12 -3.91
N GLU A 342 14.13 16.93 -3.31
CA GLU A 342 13.13 15.92 -3.67
C GLU A 342 11.69 16.40 -3.50
N MET A 343 11.41 17.18 -2.45
CA MET A 343 10.11 17.79 -2.19
C MET A 343 9.81 18.88 -3.23
N VAL A 344 10.80 19.73 -3.53
CA VAL A 344 10.70 20.75 -4.59
C VAL A 344 10.36 20.10 -5.92
N ALA A 345 11.02 18.99 -6.27
CA ALA A 345 10.73 18.24 -7.49
C ALA A 345 9.31 17.68 -7.51
N ALA A 346 8.84 17.10 -6.41
CA ALA A 346 7.48 16.57 -6.29
C ALA A 346 6.40 17.68 -6.43
N TYR A 347 6.58 18.81 -5.74
CA TYR A 347 5.68 19.96 -5.83
C TYR A 347 5.67 20.59 -7.22
N GLN A 348 6.85 20.78 -7.83
CA GLN A 348 6.96 21.27 -9.20
C GLN A 348 6.20 20.35 -10.17
N GLY A 349 6.37 19.03 -10.06
CA GLY A 349 5.69 18.07 -10.94
C GLY A 349 4.17 18.25 -10.96
N VAL A 350 3.56 18.34 -9.77
CA VAL A 350 2.11 18.56 -9.64
C VAL A 350 1.68 19.90 -10.23
N LEU A 351 2.36 21.00 -9.87
CA LEU A 351 2.00 22.35 -10.32
C LEU A 351 2.10 22.48 -11.84
N VAL A 352 3.17 21.95 -12.43
CA VAL A 352 3.40 21.96 -13.89
C VAL A 352 2.29 21.20 -14.61
N GLU A 353 1.99 19.96 -14.22
CA GLU A 353 0.98 19.17 -14.92
C GLU A 353 -0.43 19.76 -14.78
N LEU A 354 -0.76 20.34 -13.62
CA LEU A 354 -2.02 21.05 -13.43
C LEU A 354 -2.12 22.31 -14.33
N ALA A 355 -1.05 23.10 -14.43
CA ALA A 355 -1.00 24.30 -15.27
C ALA A 355 -1.02 23.98 -16.78
N ARG A 356 -0.46 22.84 -17.18
CA ARG A 356 -0.53 22.34 -18.57
C ARG A 356 -1.93 21.83 -18.91
N ALA A 357 -2.53 21.05 -18.03
CA ALA A 357 -3.81 20.41 -18.28
C ALA A 357 -5.00 21.38 -18.22
N ASN A 358 -4.88 22.52 -17.53
CA ASN A 358 -5.97 23.46 -17.39
C ASN A 358 -5.51 24.93 -17.33
N ARG A 359 -6.02 25.75 -18.26
CA ARG A 359 -5.72 27.19 -18.34
C ARG A 359 -6.11 27.96 -17.06
N LEU A 360 -7.24 27.64 -16.44
CA LEU A 360 -7.65 28.31 -15.19
C LEU A 360 -6.71 27.96 -14.02
N CYS A 361 -6.15 26.74 -13.99
CA CYS A 361 -5.08 26.41 -13.03
C CYS A 361 -3.86 27.31 -13.25
N ARG A 362 -3.41 27.46 -14.50
CA ARG A 362 -2.27 28.31 -14.85
C ARG A 362 -2.50 29.76 -14.43
N GLU A 363 -3.67 30.32 -14.76
CA GLU A 363 -4.03 31.70 -14.38
C GLU A 363 -4.13 31.87 -12.86
N ALA A 364 -4.71 30.91 -12.14
CA ALA A 364 -4.76 30.95 -10.68
C ALA A 364 -3.37 30.89 -10.02
N MET A 365 -2.45 30.10 -10.57
CA MET A 365 -1.06 30.05 -10.08
C MET A 365 -0.31 31.36 -10.34
N ARG A 366 -0.51 31.99 -11.51
CA ARG A 366 0.06 33.33 -11.79
C ARG A 366 -0.42 34.37 -10.78
N LEU A 367 -1.72 34.38 -10.46
CA LEU A 367 -2.30 35.28 -9.46
C LEU A 367 -1.74 35.03 -8.04
N GLN A 368 -1.26 33.83 -7.76
CA GLN A 368 -0.67 33.44 -6.46
C GLN A 368 0.86 33.56 -6.45
N ALA A 369 1.43 34.52 -7.20
CA ALA A 369 2.88 34.73 -7.31
C ALA A 369 3.65 33.44 -7.70
N GLY A 370 3.05 32.62 -8.57
CA GLY A 370 3.62 31.33 -8.97
C GLY A 370 4.97 31.44 -9.69
N GLU A 371 5.16 32.49 -10.50
CA GLU A 371 6.43 32.73 -11.22
C GLU A 371 7.56 33.10 -10.24
N GLU A 372 7.29 33.97 -9.26
CA GLU A 372 8.25 34.37 -8.24
C GLU A 372 8.63 33.17 -7.36
N THR A 373 7.64 32.41 -6.89
CA THR A 373 7.85 31.16 -6.13
C THR A 373 8.67 30.16 -6.96
N ALA A 374 8.36 29.98 -8.24
CA ALA A 374 9.09 29.07 -9.11
C ALA A 374 10.56 29.47 -9.24
N SER A 375 10.85 30.76 -9.46
CA SER A 375 12.22 31.28 -9.52
C SER A 375 12.96 31.08 -8.20
N HIS A 376 12.32 31.40 -7.07
CA HIS A 376 12.91 31.29 -5.73
C HIS A 376 13.31 29.86 -5.37
N TYR A 377 12.51 28.88 -5.79
CA TYR A 377 12.75 27.44 -5.57
C TYR A 377 13.47 26.75 -6.72
N ARG A 378 13.91 27.50 -7.75
CA ARG A 378 14.57 26.97 -8.96
C ARG A 378 13.72 25.92 -9.71
N MET A 379 12.42 26.12 -9.73
CA MET A 379 11.45 25.31 -10.47
C MET A 379 11.36 25.75 -11.95
N ALA A 380 12.42 25.49 -12.72
CA ALA A 380 12.53 25.96 -14.11
C ALA A 380 11.36 25.51 -15.01
N ALA A 381 10.82 24.30 -14.80
CA ALA A 381 9.72 23.80 -15.61
C ALA A 381 8.39 24.52 -15.30
N LEU A 382 8.19 24.92 -14.04
CA LEU A 382 7.02 25.69 -13.64
C LEU A 382 7.12 27.13 -14.15
N GLU A 383 8.28 27.76 -14.00
CA GLU A 383 8.54 29.12 -14.52
C GLU A 383 8.27 29.21 -16.02
N GLN A 384 8.79 28.25 -16.80
CA GLN A 384 8.49 28.15 -18.23
C GLN A 384 6.99 27.98 -18.51
N CYS A 385 6.33 27.05 -17.81
CA CYS A 385 4.90 26.76 -18.01
C CYS A 385 4.01 27.97 -17.68
N LEU A 386 4.38 28.77 -16.67
CA LEU A 386 3.66 29.96 -16.28
C LEU A 386 4.01 31.16 -17.16
N SER A 387 5.13 31.17 -17.87
CA SER A 387 5.48 32.25 -18.80
C SER A 387 4.79 32.15 -20.17
N GLU A 388 4.29 30.96 -20.53
CA GLU A 388 3.60 30.72 -21.81
C GLU A 388 2.24 31.45 -21.89
N PRO A 389 1.97 32.25 -22.94
CA PRO A 389 0.80 33.14 -23.03
C PRO A 389 -0.55 32.48 -22.69
#